data_AF-A0A353N6D5-F1
#
_entry.id   AF-A0A353N6D5-F1
#
_cell.length_a   1.000
_cell.length_b   1.000
_cell.length_c   1.000
_cell.angle_alpha   90.00
_cell.angle_beta   90.00
_cell.angle_gamma   90.00
#
_symmetry.space_group_name_H-M   'P 1'
#
loop_
_entity.id
_entity.type
_entity.pdbx_description
1 polymer ?
#
loop_
_entity_poly.entity_id
_entity_poly.type
_entity_poly.pdbx_seq_one_letter_code
_entity_poly.pdbx_strand_id
1 'polypeptide(L)'
;LIKRELERSIHNIEHDFAGRGLKLEEYLKYSERTIDDLRQEFYPQAENRVKTDLVLSAIAKVEGIIVSEDEINERLDYLLQFYPPATKEAMMKEKKANVIAGINSSLEREKTIKLLVDSAQNGQPVKVEAEEKVEEVKEE
;
A
#
# COMPACT_ATOMS: atom_id res chain seq x y z
N LEU A 1 -11.89 -1.33 -0.97
CA LEU A 1 -10.50 -0.98 -0.58
C LEU A 1 -10.23 -1.25 0.90
N ILE A 2 -11.06 -0.75 1.82
CA ILE A 2 -10.90 -0.97 3.27
C ILE A 2 -10.86 -2.47 3.64
N LYS A 3 -11.82 -3.27 3.14
CA LYS A 3 -11.82 -4.72 3.34
C LYS A 3 -10.51 -5.39 2.91
N ARG A 4 -9.93 -4.97 1.78
CA ARG A 4 -8.66 -5.50 1.28
C ARG A 4 -7.49 -5.15 2.20
N GLU A 5 -7.48 -3.93 2.74
CA GLU A 5 -6.44 -3.51 3.69
C GLU A 5 -6.57 -4.23 5.04
N LEU A 6 -7.81 -4.52 5.47
CA LEU A 6 -8.07 -5.35 6.64
C LEU A 6 -7.56 -6.78 6.46
N GLU A 7 -7.91 -7.45 5.36
CA GLU A 7 -7.40 -8.80 5.08
C GLU A 7 -5.87 -8.81 4.98
N ARG A 8 -5.27 -7.77 4.39
CA ARG A 8 -3.81 -7.63 4.34
C ARG A 8 -3.22 -7.50 5.74
N SER A 9 -3.82 -6.68 6.60
CA SER A 9 -3.36 -6.48 7.98
C SER A 9 -3.44 -7.78 8.78
N ILE A 10 -4.54 -8.51 8.64
CA ILE A 10 -4.74 -9.83 9.26
C ILE A 10 -3.70 -10.84 8.76
N HIS A 11 -3.48 -10.89 7.45
CA HIS A 11 -2.50 -11.81 6.87
C HIS A 11 -1.08 -11.53 7.36
N ASN A 12 -0.71 -10.26 7.54
CA ASN A 12 0.58 -9.89 8.13
C ASN A 12 0.69 -10.40 9.58
N ILE A 13 -0.36 -10.21 10.39
CA ILE A 13 -0.40 -10.72 11.77
C ILE A 13 -0.28 -12.24 11.78
N GLU A 14 -1.01 -12.93 10.91
CA GLU A 14 -0.94 -14.39 10.77
C GLU A 14 0.48 -14.84 10.42
N HIS A 15 1.15 -14.15 9.50
CA HIS A 15 2.52 -14.42 9.11
C HIS A 15 3.52 -14.22 10.27
N ASP A 16 3.37 -13.13 11.04
CA ASP A 16 4.19 -12.85 12.22
C ASP A 16 3.97 -13.86 13.35
N PHE A 17 2.77 -14.41 13.46
CA PHE A 17 2.46 -15.50 14.38
C PHE A 17 3.10 -16.81 13.91
N ALA A 18 2.94 -17.14 12.63
CA ALA A 18 3.51 -18.34 12.03
C ALA A 18 5.04 -18.35 12.16
N GLY A 19 5.70 -17.20 12.00
CA GLY A 19 7.15 -17.05 12.20
C GLY A 19 7.63 -17.35 13.63
N ARG A 20 6.73 -17.29 14.62
CA ARG A 20 6.98 -17.67 16.03
C ARG A 20 6.45 -19.06 16.38
N GLY A 21 5.97 -19.82 15.39
CA GLY A 21 5.36 -21.14 15.59
C GLY A 21 3.97 -21.08 16.25
N LEU A 22 3.30 -19.94 16.21
CA LEU A 22 1.96 -19.73 16.76
C LEU A 22 0.92 -19.69 15.64
N LYS A 23 -0.31 -20.16 15.92
CA LYS A 23 -1.45 -19.96 15.03
C LYS A 23 -2.35 -18.85 15.56
N LEU A 24 -2.70 -17.89 14.69
CA LEU A 24 -3.60 -16.79 15.03
C LEU A 24 -4.97 -17.32 15.52
N GLU A 25 -5.46 -18.40 14.91
CA GLU A 25 -6.71 -19.06 15.26
C GLU A 25 -6.73 -19.58 16.71
N GLU A 26 -5.61 -20.16 17.17
CA GLU A 26 -5.47 -20.66 18.54
C GLU A 26 -5.42 -19.50 19.55
N TYR A 27 -4.75 -18.41 19.19
CA TYR A 27 -4.72 -17.19 19.99
C TYR A 27 -6.12 -16.58 20.14
N LEU A 28 -6.87 -16.46 19.05
CA LEU A 28 -8.24 -15.95 19.05
C LEU A 28 -9.14 -16.83 19.92
N LYS A 29 -9.00 -18.16 19.82
CA LYS A 29 -9.73 -19.11 20.67
C LYS A 29 -9.40 -18.96 22.15
N TYR A 30 -8.13 -18.84 22.51
CA TYR A 30 -7.72 -18.67 23.92
C TYR A 30 -8.14 -17.31 24.50
N SER A 31 -8.19 -16.27 23.67
CA SER A 31 -8.59 -14.92 24.06
C SER A 31 -10.09 -14.66 23.98
N GLU A 32 -10.90 -15.68 23.65
CA GLU A 32 -12.35 -15.57 23.43
C GLU A 32 -12.74 -14.49 22.40
N ARG A 33 -11.89 -14.30 21.39
CA ARG A 33 -12.10 -13.33 20.30
C ARG A 33 -12.35 -14.04 18.99
N THR A 34 -13.02 -13.35 18.08
CA THR A 34 -13.22 -13.78 16.69
C THR A 34 -12.32 -13.00 15.75
N ILE A 35 -12.19 -13.49 14.52
CA ILE A 35 -11.51 -12.75 13.46
C ILE A 35 -12.25 -11.44 13.12
N ASP A 36 -13.57 -11.39 13.32
CA ASP A 36 -14.36 -10.19 13.08
C ASP A 36 -14.15 -9.14 14.16
N ASP A 37 -13.94 -9.54 15.42
CA ASP A 37 -13.52 -8.61 16.49
C ASP A 37 -12.19 -7.95 16.14
N LEU A 38 -11.24 -8.74 15.62
CA LEU A 38 -9.97 -8.23 15.14
C LEU A 38 -10.17 -7.28 13.95
N ARG A 39 -11.04 -7.61 12.98
CA ARG A 39 -11.36 -6.70 11.86
C ARG A 39 -11.92 -5.37 12.36
N GLN A 40 -12.81 -5.38 13.35
CA GLN A 40 -13.38 -4.15 13.92
C GLN A 40 -12.32 -3.32 14.63
N GLU A 41 -11.40 -3.96 15.37
CA GLU A 41 -10.29 -3.28 16.05
C GLU A 41 -9.37 -2.55 15.06
N PHE A 42 -9.08 -3.16 13.92
CA PHE A 42 -8.20 -2.60 12.89
C PHE A 42 -8.92 -1.70 11.87
N TYR A 43 -10.26 -1.67 11.87
CA TYR A 43 -11.05 -0.91 10.89
C TYR A 43 -10.66 0.57 10.84
N PRO A 44 -10.56 1.32 11.96
CA PRO A 44 -10.26 2.75 11.92
C PRO A 44 -8.89 3.04 11.30
N GLN A 45 -7.90 2.17 11.56
CA GLN A 45 -6.57 2.30 11.01
C GLN A 45 -6.56 1.99 9.50
N ALA A 46 -7.24 0.92 9.09
CA ALA A 46 -7.38 0.56 7.68
C ALA A 46 -8.12 1.64 6.88
N GLU A 47 -9.18 2.22 7.45
CA GLU A 47 -9.92 3.32 6.84
C GLU A 47 -9.02 4.55 6.64
N ASN A 48 -8.31 4.99 7.68
CA ASN A 48 -7.39 6.12 7.60
C ASN A 48 -6.29 5.89 6.56
N ARG A 49 -5.72 4.68 6.52
CA ARG A 49 -4.68 4.34 5.56
C ARG A 49 -5.19 4.39 4.12
N VAL A 50 -6.37 3.82 3.86
CA VAL A 50 -7.00 3.85 2.54
C VAL A 50 -7.31 5.29 2.11
N LYS A 51 -7.82 6.13 3.02
CA LYS A 51 -8.06 7.55 2.73
C LYS A 51 -6.77 8.27 2.37
N THR A 52 -5.71 8.10 3.16
CA THR A 52 -4.40 8.69 2.90
C THR A 52 -3.83 8.23 1.55
N ASP A 53 -3.88 6.92 1.26
CA ASP A 53 -3.40 6.39 -0.01
C ASP A 53 -4.18 6.97 -1.20
N LEU A 54 -5.50 7.10 -1.09
CA LEU A 54 -6.32 7.72 -2.13
C LEU A 54 -5.98 9.19 -2.36
N VAL A 55 -5.77 9.95 -1.28
CA VAL A 55 -5.38 11.36 -1.37
C VAL A 55 -4.00 11.51 -2.02
N LEU A 56 -3.02 10.71 -1.59
CA LEU A 56 -1.68 10.74 -2.17
C LEU A 56 -1.69 10.35 -3.65
N SER A 57 -2.41 9.29 -4.03
CA SER A 57 -2.56 8.92 -5.44
C SER A 57 -3.29 9.98 -6.27
N ALA A 58 -4.25 10.71 -5.69
CA ALA A 58 -4.90 11.82 -6.39
C ALA A 58 -3.92 12.97 -6.64
N ILE A 59 -3.12 13.35 -5.62
CA ILE A 59 -2.09 14.38 -5.75
C ILE A 59 -1.04 13.95 -6.77
N ALA A 60 -0.57 12.70 -6.71
CA ALA A 60 0.41 12.17 -7.66
C ALA A 60 -0.04 12.31 -9.11
N LYS A 61 -1.33 12.04 -9.38
CA LYS A 61 -1.92 12.21 -10.72
C LYS A 61 -1.99 13.66 -11.15
N VAL A 62 -2.44 14.56 -10.28
CA VAL A 62 -2.57 15.99 -10.58
C VAL A 62 -1.20 16.62 -10.83
N GLU A 63 -0.21 16.27 -10.03
CA GLU A 63 1.17 16.77 -10.14
C GLU A 63 2.00 16.03 -11.23
N GLY A 64 1.41 15.05 -11.91
CA GLY A 64 2.08 14.31 -12.99
C GLY A 64 3.29 13.52 -12.52
N ILE A 65 3.24 12.94 -11.33
CA ILE A 65 4.34 12.14 -10.77
C ILE A 65 4.47 10.84 -11.56
N ILE A 66 5.60 10.71 -12.26
CA ILE A 66 5.94 9.52 -13.03
C ILE A 66 7.14 8.83 -12.38
N VAL A 67 7.08 7.51 -12.31
CA VAL A 67 8.20 6.65 -11.90
C VAL A 67 8.79 6.05 -13.17
N SER A 68 10.10 6.20 -13.37
CA SER A 68 10.76 5.63 -14.54
C SER A 68 10.97 4.12 -14.37
N GLU A 69 11.15 3.42 -15.49
CA GLU A 69 11.52 1.99 -15.45
C GLU A 69 12.85 1.77 -14.73
N ASP A 70 13.80 2.70 -14.85
CA ASP A 70 15.10 2.64 -14.17
C ASP A 70 14.93 2.66 -12.63
N GLU A 71 14.08 3.54 -12.11
CA GLU A 71 13.79 3.61 -10.66
C GLU A 71 13.09 2.35 -10.16
N ILE A 72 12.20 1.78 -10.97
CA ILE A 72 11.54 0.50 -10.66
C ILE A 72 12.57 -0.63 -10.61
N ASN A 73 13.47 -0.70 -11.59
CA ASN A 73 14.50 -1.72 -11.67
C ASN A 73 15.50 -1.60 -10.51
N GLU A 74 15.95 -0.38 -10.19
CA GLU A 74 16.84 -0.13 -9.06
C GLU A 74 16.19 -0.55 -7.73
N ARG A 75 14.91 -0.19 -7.52
CA ARG A 75 14.17 -0.61 -6.33
C ARG A 75 13.97 -2.12 -6.30
N LEU A 76 13.73 -2.75 -7.44
CA LEU A 76 13.57 -4.20 -7.55
C LEU A 76 14.86 -4.93 -7.17
N ASP A 77 16.00 -4.52 -7.73
CA ASP A 77 17.31 -5.08 -7.41
C ASP A 77 17.66 -4.90 -5.93
N TYR A 78 17.37 -3.71 -5.39
CA TYR A 78 17.52 -3.42 -3.97
C TYR A 78 16.67 -4.36 -3.10
N LEU A 79 15.42 -4.61 -3.45
CA LEU A 79 14.55 -5.51 -2.68
C LEU A 79 15.05 -6.96 -2.76
N LEU A 80 15.45 -7.41 -3.95
CA LEU A 80 15.93 -8.77 -4.16
C LEU A 80 17.19 -9.09 -3.36
N GLN A 81 18.03 -8.11 -2.99
CA GLN A 81 19.27 -8.39 -2.27
C GLN A 81 19.02 -9.06 -0.90
N PHE A 82 17.86 -8.82 -0.28
CA PHE A 82 17.52 -9.32 1.05
C PHE A 82 16.89 -10.72 1.05
N TYR A 83 16.57 -11.28 -0.13
CA TYR A 83 15.90 -12.57 -0.25
C TYR A 83 16.85 -13.70 -0.70
N PRO A 84 16.60 -14.95 -0.29
CA PRO A 84 17.32 -16.11 -0.82
C PRO A 84 17.06 -16.32 -2.33
N PRO A 85 17.99 -16.94 -3.08
CA PRO A 85 17.86 -17.14 -4.53
C PRO A 85 16.53 -17.80 -4.95
N ALA A 86 16.09 -18.84 -4.23
CA ALA A 86 14.83 -19.53 -4.53
C ALA A 86 13.60 -18.60 -4.42
N THR A 87 13.60 -17.66 -3.48
CA THR A 87 12.53 -16.67 -3.32
C THR A 87 12.57 -15.61 -4.40
N LYS A 88 13.77 -15.18 -4.84
CA LYS A 88 13.93 -14.26 -5.97
C LYS A 88 13.34 -14.84 -7.25
N GLU A 89 13.66 -16.10 -7.55
CA GLU A 89 13.15 -16.78 -8.75
C GLU A 89 11.62 -16.93 -8.73
N ALA A 90 11.03 -17.29 -7.58
CA ALA A 90 9.58 -17.37 -7.43
C ALA A 90 8.89 -16.01 -7.63
N MET A 91 9.43 -14.94 -7.02
CA MET A 91 8.91 -13.59 -7.19
C MET A 91 8.98 -13.12 -8.65
N MET A 92 10.08 -13.43 -9.35
CA MET A 92 10.30 -13.03 -10.75
C MET A 92 9.52 -13.86 -11.77
N LYS A 93 9.19 -15.12 -11.48
CA LYS A 93 8.41 -15.97 -12.40
C LYS A 93 6.91 -15.80 -12.24
N GLU A 94 6.41 -15.84 -11.01
CA GLU A 94 4.96 -15.97 -10.78
C GLU A 94 4.30 -14.63 -10.45
N LYS A 95 5.05 -13.67 -9.91
CA LYS A 95 4.48 -12.45 -9.32
C LYS A 95 5.08 -11.16 -9.87
N LYS A 96 5.87 -11.23 -10.96
CA LYS A 96 6.60 -10.08 -11.50
C LYS A 96 5.72 -8.84 -11.70
N ALA A 97 4.57 -8.98 -12.35
CA ALA A 97 3.65 -7.87 -12.59
C ALA A 97 3.14 -7.24 -11.28
N ASN A 98 2.78 -8.07 -10.30
CA ASN A 98 2.31 -7.61 -9.00
C ASN A 98 3.43 -6.94 -8.18
N VAL A 99 4.65 -7.48 -8.26
CA VAL A 99 5.84 -6.91 -7.61
C VAL A 99 6.17 -5.55 -8.22
N ILE A 100 6.21 -5.44 -9.55
CA ILE A 100 6.45 -4.19 -10.26
C ILE A 100 5.37 -3.15 -9.94
N ALA A 101 4.09 -3.53 -9.98
CA ALA A 101 2.99 -2.63 -9.64
C ALA A 101 3.08 -2.13 -8.19
N GLY A 102 3.49 -2.99 -7.26
CA GLY A 102 3.73 -2.62 -5.86
C GLY A 102 4.90 -1.65 -5.69
N ILE A 103 6.00 -1.89 -6.41
CA ILE A 103 7.17 -1.01 -6.43
C ILE A 103 6.79 0.37 -6.97
N ASN A 104 6.12 0.40 -8.13
CA ASN A 104 5.67 1.63 -8.76
C ASN A 104 4.79 2.45 -7.82
N SER A 105 3.77 1.81 -7.22
CA SER A 105 2.87 2.48 -6.28
C SER A 105 3.59 3.02 -5.03
N SER A 106 4.66 2.34 -4.57
CA SER A 106 5.46 2.83 -3.44
C SER A 106 6.32 4.03 -3.82
N LEU A 107 6.98 3.97 -4.98
CA LEU A 107 7.83 5.05 -5.47
C LEU A 107 7.01 6.31 -5.77
N GLU A 108 5.85 6.15 -6.40
CA GLU A 108 4.90 7.24 -6.65
C GLU A 108 4.51 7.93 -5.33
N ARG A 109 4.12 7.15 -4.32
CA ARG A 109 3.75 7.67 -3.00
C ARG A 109 4.91 8.39 -2.31
N GLU A 110 6.11 7.81 -2.35
CA GLU A 110 7.31 8.41 -1.76
C GLU A 110 7.67 9.76 -2.41
N LYS A 111 7.61 9.83 -3.74
CA LYS A 111 7.80 11.09 -4.48
C LYS A 111 6.72 12.12 -4.15
N THR A 112 5.47 11.69 -4.04
CA THR A 112 4.35 12.56 -3.67
C THR A 112 4.55 13.16 -2.29
N ILE A 113 4.92 12.34 -1.31
CA ILE A 113 5.21 12.80 0.05
C ILE A 113 6.38 13.77 0.04
N LYS A 114 7.45 13.47 -0.71
CA LYS A 114 8.60 14.37 -0.83
C LYS A 114 8.19 15.74 -1.37
N LEU A 115 7.39 15.78 -2.44
CA LEU A 115 6.85 17.02 -2.99
C LEU A 115 6.03 17.79 -1.94
N LEU A 116 5.13 17.11 -1.22
CA LEU A 116 4.32 17.74 -0.17
C LEU A 116 5.17 18.32 0.97
N VAL A 117 6.22 17.60 1.38
CA VAL A 117 7.15 18.06 2.43
C VAL A 117 7.95 19.27 1.95
N ASP A 118 8.50 19.22 0.74
CA ASP A 118 9.28 20.32 0.15
C ASP A 118 8.40 21.59 0.03
N SER A 119 7.15 21.44 -0.42
CA SER A 119 6.17 22.53 -0.47
C SER A 119 5.83 23.09 0.91
N ALA A 120 5.62 22.22 1.91
CA ALA A 120 5.32 22.64 3.28
C ALA A 120 6.49 23.39 3.95
N GLN A 121 7.74 23.00 3.66
CA GLN A 121 8.94 23.66 4.18
C GLN A 121 9.24 24.99 3.48
N ASN A 122 8.93 25.10 2.18
CA ASN A 122 9.21 26.28 1.37
C ASN A 122 8.05 27.31 1.36
N GLY A 123 6.94 27.01 2.05
CA GLY A 123 5.77 27.90 2.13
C GLY A 123 5.01 28.09 0.80
N GLN A 124 5.32 27.28 -0.22
CA GLN A 124 4.62 27.28 -1.50
C GLN A 124 3.51 26.23 -1.47
N PRO A 125 2.23 26.62 -1.62
CA PRO A 125 1.13 25.67 -1.66
C PRO A 125 1.26 24.76 -2.89
N VAL A 126 1.06 23.46 -2.69
CA VAL A 126 0.86 22.51 -3.79
C VAL A 126 -0.39 22.93 -4.56
N LYS A 127 -0.25 23.22 -5.85
CA LYS A 127 -1.35 23.67 -6.70
C LYS A 127 -2.16 22.46 -7.16
N VAL A 128 -3.12 22.06 -6.34
CA VAL A 128 -4.13 21.09 -6.77
C VAL A 128 -5.14 21.82 -7.67
N GLU A 129 -4.89 21.84 -8.98
CA GLU A 129 -5.91 22.22 -9.97
C GLU A 129 -6.89 21.04 -10.07
N ALA A 130 -7.99 21.12 -9.31
CA ALA A 130 -9.07 20.16 -9.41
C ALA A 130 -9.75 20.31 -10.78
N GLU A 131 -9.38 19.48 -11.75
CA GLU A 131 -10.23 19.30 -12.94
C GLU A 131 -11.54 18.66 -12.50
N GLU A 132 -12.56 19.50 -12.43
CA GLU A 132 -13.97 19.18 -12.24
C GLU A 132 -14.47 18.38 -13.45
N LYS A 133 -14.23 17.07 -13.46
CA LYS A 133 -15.01 16.12 -14.29
C LYS A 133 -15.98 15.37 -13.39
N VAL A 134 -17.08 16.06 -13.08
CA VAL A 134 -18.34 15.42 -12.70
C VAL A 134 -18.87 14.76 -13.97
N GLU A 135 -18.49 13.51 -14.21
CA GLU A 135 -19.14 12.69 -15.23
C GLU A 135 -20.41 12.11 -14.59
N GLU A 136 -21.56 12.72 -14.93
CA GLU A 136 -22.90 12.21 -14.65
C GLU A 136 -23.00 10.75 -15.10
N VAL A 137 -23.02 9.81 -14.15
CA VAL A 137 -23.54 8.46 -14.43
C VAL A 137 -25.02 8.49 -14.13
N LYS A 138 -25.80 8.66 -15.20
CA LYS A 138 -27.25 8.49 -15.24
C LYS A 138 -27.65 7.15 -14.64
N GLU A 139 -28.68 7.20 -13.80
CA GLU A 139 -29.56 6.08 -13.51
C GLU A 139 -30.18 5.56 -14.81
N GLU A 140 -30.07 4.25 -15.05
CA GLU A 140 -31.03 3.42 -15.78
C GLU A 140 -31.07 2.02 -15.13
#